data_AF-A0A355DLS8-F1
#
_entry.id   AF-A0A355DLS8-F1
#
_cell.length_a   1.000
_cell.length_b   1.000
_cell.length_c   1.000
_cell.angle_alpha   90.00
_cell.angle_beta   90.00
_cell.angle_gamma   90.00
#
_symmetry.space_group_name_H-M   'P 1'
#
loop_
_entity.id
_entity.type
_entity.pdbx_description
1 polymer ?
#
loop_
_entity_poly.entity_id
_entity_poly.type
_entity_poly.pdbx_seq_one_letter_code
_entity_poly.pdbx_strand_id
1 'polypeptide(L)'
;QMWAVRNAPELLHQRSDCADALLELSLGGDLQTAQVATACRSAIRNGTPLSLSEMQTLLDQWKATRNPRTCPHGRPIYLSLEESALARFFRRHWVIGKSHGI
;
A
#
# COMPACT_ATOMS: atom_id res chain seq x y z
N GLN A 1 -32.49 15.00 -3.26
CA GLN A 1 -32.73 14.61 -1.86
C GLN A 1 -31.53 15.08 -1.03
N MET A 2 -31.74 15.69 0.15
CA MET A 2 -30.67 16.24 0.99
C MET A 2 -30.33 15.25 2.11
N TRP A 3 -29.05 14.99 2.32
CA TRP A 3 -28.54 14.08 3.35
C TRP A 3 -27.62 14.83 4.31
N ALA A 4 -27.65 14.48 5.59
CA ALA A 4 -26.76 15.03 6.60
C ALA A 4 -25.85 13.93 7.15
N VAL A 5 -24.54 14.03 6.90
CA VAL A 5 -23.53 13.12 7.46
C VAL A 5 -23.08 13.70 8.80
N ARG A 6 -23.20 12.91 9.87
CA ARG A 6 -22.83 13.33 11.23
C ARG A 6 -21.39 12.99 11.60
N ASN A 7 -20.84 11.95 10.98
CA ASN A 7 -19.49 11.45 11.24
C ASN A 7 -18.86 10.92 9.95
N ALA A 8 -17.55 11.05 9.84
CA ALA A 8 -16.76 10.49 8.75
C ALA A 8 -15.49 9.84 9.35
N PRO A 9 -14.89 8.83 8.69
CA PRO A 9 -13.58 8.36 9.08
C PRO A 9 -12.56 9.50 9.06
N GLU A 10 -11.71 9.60 10.10
CA GLU A 10 -10.73 10.68 10.24
C GLU A 10 -9.86 10.85 8.99
N LEU A 11 -9.43 9.72 8.40
CA LEU A 11 -8.62 9.67 7.17
C LEU A 11 -9.30 10.30 5.94
N LEU A 12 -10.63 10.46 5.97
CA LEU A 12 -11.41 11.02 4.87
C LEU A 12 -11.85 12.46 5.16
N HIS A 13 -11.94 12.86 6.42
CA HIS A 13 -12.59 14.10 6.84
C HIS A 13 -12.05 15.36 6.14
N GLN A 14 -10.72 15.47 6.01
CA GLN A 14 -10.05 16.63 5.42
C GLN A 14 -9.77 16.52 3.93
N ARG A 15 -10.19 15.41 3.28
CA ARG A 15 -9.93 15.22 1.86
C ARG A 15 -10.94 15.99 1.02
N SER A 16 -10.49 16.55 -0.10
CA SER A 16 -11.36 17.24 -1.07
C SER A 16 -12.44 16.33 -1.65
N ASP A 17 -12.18 15.02 -1.69
CA ASP A 17 -13.06 13.98 -2.23
C ASP A 17 -13.91 13.29 -1.14
N CYS A 18 -14.02 13.86 0.07
CA CYS A 18 -14.71 13.26 1.21
C CYS A 18 -16.18 12.92 0.93
N ALA A 19 -16.92 13.81 0.29
CA ALA A 19 -18.34 13.59 -0.03
C ALA A 19 -18.54 12.37 -0.93
N ASP A 20 -17.71 12.24 -1.98
CA ASP A 20 -17.73 11.09 -2.88
C ASP A 20 -17.34 9.79 -2.16
N ALA A 21 -16.38 9.87 -1.23
CA ALA A 21 -16.01 8.73 -0.39
C ALA A 21 -17.19 8.26 0.45
N LEU A 22 -17.88 9.19 1.12
CA LEU A 22 -19.02 8.87 1.98
C LEU A 22 -20.18 8.28 1.17
N LEU A 23 -20.41 8.78 -0.04
CA LEU A 23 -21.39 8.19 -0.95
C LEU A 23 -21.00 6.76 -1.33
N GLU A 24 -19.76 6.52 -1.77
CA GLU A 24 -19.23 5.19 -2.06
C GLU A 24 -19.41 4.23 -0.87
N LEU A 25 -19.03 4.68 0.33
CA LEU A 25 -19.16 3.89 1.56
C LEU A 25 -20.61 3.55 1.90
N SER A 26 -21.56 4.47 1.64
CA SER A 26 -22.99 4.24 1.87
C SER A 26 -23.60 3.20 0.92
N LEU A 27 -22.96 2.95 -0.22
CA LEU A 27 -23.34 1.92 -1.19
C LEU A 27 -22.69 0.57 -0.89
N GLY A 28 -21.70 0.55 0.02
CA GLY A 28 -21.00 -0.65 0.44
C GLY A 28 -21.85 -1.59 1.30
N GLY A 29 -21.33 -2.79 1.55
CA GLY A 29 -22.02 -3.82 2.33
C GLY A 29 -21.76 -3.73 3.84
N ASP A 30 -20.52 -3.98 4.24
CA ASP A 30 -20.14 -4.14 5.65
C ASP A 30 -18.95 -3.25 6.06
N LEU A 31 -18.61 -3.29 7.35
CA LEU A 31 -17.49 -2.54 7.91
C LEU A 31 -16.16 -2.89 7.23
N GLN A 32 -15.95 -4.17 6.88
CA GLN A 32 -14.72 -4.61 6.24
C GLN A 32 -14.58 -3.96 4.85
N THR A 33 -15.65 -3.96 4.07
CA THR A 33 -15.71 -3.29 2.76
C THR A 33 -15.44 -1.79 2.90
N ALA A 34 -16.02 -1.15 3.91
CA ALA A 34 -15.79 0.26 4.18
C ALA A 34 -14.33 0.56 4.57
N GLN A 35 -13.69 -0.30 5.36
CA GLN A 35 -12.28 -0.18 5.73
C GLN A 35 -11.36 -0.37 4.52
N VAL A 36 -11.66 -1.35 3.66
CA VAL A 36 -10.93 -1.63 2.41
C VAL A 36 -10.98 -0.40 1.49
N ALA A 37 -12.17 0.16 1.26
CA ALA A 37 -12.37 1.36 0.44
C ALA A 37 -11.64 2.57 1.03
N THR A 38 -11.81 2.82 2.34
CA THR A 38 -11.15 3.93 3.05
C THR A 38 -9.62 3.83 2.92
N ALA A 39 -9.05 2.66 3.19
CA ALA A 39 -7.60 2.44 3.14
C ALA A 39 -7.02 2.67 1.73
N CYS A 40 -7.73 2.23 0.68
CA CYS A 40 -7.29 2.47 -0.71
C CYS A 40 -7.40 3.93 -1.09
N ARG A 41 -8.46 4.62 -0.64
CA ARG A 41 -8.68 6.04 -0.96
C ARG A 41 -7.64 6.94 -0.31
N SER A 42 -7.29 6.66 0.94
CA SER A 42 -6.29 7.40 1.70
C SER A 42 -4.83 6.99 1.42
N ALA A 43 -4.60 5.94 0.63
CA ALA A 43 -3.25 5.46 0.33
C ALA A 43 -2.44 6.48 -0.49
N ILE A 44 -1.12 6.47 -0.28
CA ILE A 44 -0.15 7.14 -1.15
C ILE A 44 -0.34 6.63 -2.58
N ARG A 45 -0.39 7.55 -3.55
CA ARG A 45 -0.69 7.24 -4.95
C ARG A 45 0.58 7.20 -5.79
N ASN A 46 0.48 6.57 -6.96
CA ASN A 46 1.56 6.60 -7.93
C ASN A 46 1.87 8.06 -8.32
N GLY A 47 3.16 8.39 -8.43
CA GLY A 47 3.62 9.74 -8.73
C GLY A 47 3.66 10.69 -7.52
N THR A 48 3.26 10.27 -6.32
CA THR A 48 3.51 11.05 -5.10
C THR A 48 5.02 11.10 -4.82
N PRO A 49 5.66 12.28 -4.82
CA PRO A 49 7.06 12.40 -4.45
C PRO A 49 7.25 12.06 -2.98
N LEU A 50 8.30 11.32 -2.64
CA LEU A 50 8.67 10.99 -1.27
C LEU A 50 10.14 11.31 -1.06
N SER A 51 10.46 11.84 0.11
CA SER A 51 11.82 11.88 0.64
C SER A 51 12.25 10.48 1.11
N LEU A 52 13.57 10.26 1.25
CA LEU A 52 14.09 8.99 1.76
C LEU A 52 13.57 8.66 3.17
N SER A 53 13.38 9.67 4.03
CA SER A 53 12.82 9.49 5.37
C SER A 53 11.36 9.04 5.34
N GLU A 54 10.55 9.59 4.42
CA GLU A 54 9.15 9.17 4.24
C GLU A 54 9.07 7.75 3.68
N MET A 55 9.93 7.41 2.72
CA MET A 55 10.03 6.05 2.20
C MET A 55 10.39 5.05 3.30
N GLN A 56 11.39 5.37 4.14
CA GLN A 56 11.80 4.51 5.24
C GLN A 56 10.66 4.32 6.25
N THR A 57 9.99 5.41 6.63
CA THR A 57 8.83 5.37 7.53
C THR A 57 7.71 4.49 6.97
N LEU A 58 7.42 4.59 5.68
CA LEU A 58 6.43 3.75 5.00
C LEU A 58 6.80 2.26 5.10
N LEU A 59 8.07 1.92 4.85
CA LEU A 59 8.55 0.54 4.93
C LEU A 59 8.47 -0.01 6.36
N ASP A 60 8.82 0.79 7.36
CA ASP A 60 8.78 0.39 8.76
C ASP A 60 7.34 0.16 9.24
N GLN A 61 6.42 1.06 8.89
CA GLN A 61 4.98 0.88 9.16
C GLN A 61 4.42 -0.35 8.46
N TRP A 62 4.77 -0.55 7.18
CA TRP A 62 4.32 -1.71 6.41
C TRP A 62 4.78 -3.03 7.03
N LYS A 63 6.05 -3.14 7.45
CA LYS A 63 6.59 -4.34 8.10
C LYS A 63 5.88 -4.68 9.42
N ALA A 64 5.33 -3.68 10.11
CA ALA A 64 4.57 -3.87 11.34
C ALA A 64 3.11 -4.31 11.12
N THR A 65 2.63 -4.35 9.87
CA THR A 65 1.24 -4.77 9.58
C THR A 65 1.04 -6.27 9.74
N ARG A 66 -0.19 -6.68 10.07
CA ARG A 66 -0.54 -8.11 10.26
C ARG A 66 -0.47 -8.95 8.97
N ASN A 67 -0.72 -8.34 7.80
CA ASN A 67 -0.68 -9.03 6.51
C ASN A 67 0.11 -8.20 5.48
N PRO A 68 1.45 -8.30 5.49
CA PRO A 68 2.29 -7.43 4.66
C PRO A 68 2.40 -7.90 3.21
N ARG A 69 1.84 -9.04 2.82
CA ARG A 69 2.07 -9.61 1.47
C ARG A 69 1.07 -9.10 0.42
N THR A 70 -0.17 -8.86 0.83
CA THR A 70 -1.28 -8.51 -0.07
C THR A 70 -2.03 -7.32 0.47
N CYS A 71 -2.39 -6.39 -0.40
CA CYS A 71 -3.28 -5.30 -0.05
C CYS A 71 -4.69 -5.86 0.28
N PRO A 72 -5.58 -5.10 0.93
CA PRO A 72 -6.91 -5.57 1.29
C PRO A 72 -7.81 -5.92 0.09
N HIS A 73 -7.41 -5.57 -1.15
CA HIS A 73 -8.07 -5.96 -2.40
C HIS A 73 -7.43 -7.19 -3.07
N GLY A 74 -6.38 -7.77 -2.48
CA GLY A 74 -5.69 -8.96 -3.00
C GLY A 74 -4.50 -8.70 -3.92
N ARG A 75 -4.14 -7.44 -4.23
CA ARG A 75 -2.93 -7.16 -5.03
C ARG A 75 -1.66 -7.42 -4.20
N PRO A 76 -0.61 -8.06 -4.76
CA PRO A 76 0.68 -8.15 -4.11
C PRO A 76 1.24 -6.76 -3.81
N ILE A 77 1.81 -6.58 -2.61
CA ILE A 77 2.39 -5.29 -2.19
C ILE A 77 3.81 -5.10 -2.73
N TYR A 78 4.57 -6.19 -2.83
CA TYR A 78 5.94 -6.18 -3.34
C TYR A 78 6.22 -7.41 -4.20
N LEU A 79 7.26 -7.29 -5.02
CA LEU A 79 7.88 -8.40 -5.73
C LEU A 79 9.28 -8.59 -5.15
N SER A 80 9.57 -9.75 -4.56
CA SER A 80 10.95 -10.09 -4.18
C SER A 80 11.75 -10.38 -5.43
N LEU A 81 12.88 -9.70 -5.60
CA LEU A 81 13.85 -10.04 -6.63
C LEU A 81 15.11 -10.57 -5.95
N GLU A 82 15.21 -11.89 -5.90
CA GLU A 82 16.40 -12.57 -5.38
C GLU A 82 17.63 -12.21 -6.21
N GLU A 83 18.79 -12.12 -5.57
CA GLU A 83 20.05 -11.77 -6.26
C GLU A 83 20.38 -12.73 -7.40
N SER A 84 20.09 -14.02 -7.24
CA SER A 84 20.27 -15.02 -8.29
C SER A 84 19.36 -14.78 -9.50
N ALA A 85 18.13 -14.32 -9.26
CA ALA A 85 17.19 -13.95 -10.31
C ALA A 85 17.66 -12.68 -11.03
N LEU A 86 18.14 -11.68 -10.28
CA LEU A 86 18.74 -10.48 -10.83
C LEU A 86 19.97 -10.81 -11.70
N ALA A 87 20.89 -11.64 -11.20
CA ALA A 87 22.08 -12.07 -11.92
C ALA A 87 21.73 -12.74 -13.26
N ARG A 88 20.70 -13.60 -13.26
CA ARG A 88 20.22 -14.27 -14.48
C ARG A 88 19.71 -13.30 -15.54
N PHE A 89 19.09 -12.17 -15.17
CA PHE A 89 18.70 -11.14 -16.14
C PHE A 89 19.90 -10.53 -16.89
N PHE A 90 21.07 -10.52 -16.24
CA PHE A 90 22.33 -10.10 -16.85
C PHE A 90 23.17 -11.27 -17.39
N ARG A 91 22.60 -12.48 -17.48
CA ARG A 91 23.28 -13.73 -17.88
C ARG A 91 24.50 -14.06 -17.02
N ARG A 92 24.46 -13.69 -15.73
CA ARG A 92 25.51 -13.99 -14.76
C ARG A 92 25.04 -15.11 -13.82
N HIS A 93 25.98 -15.93 -13.35
CA HIS A 93 25.77 -16.97 -12.34
C HIS A 93 26.56 -16.61 -11.08
N TRP A 94 26.13 -15.58 -10.34
CA TRP A 94 26.72 -15.28 -9.04
C TRP A 94 26.10 -16.20 -8.00
N VAL A 95 26.92 -17.05 -7.37
CA VAL A 95 26.58 -17.68 -6.09
C VAL A 95 27.41 -16.94 -5.04
N ILE A 96 26.77 -16.05 -4.28
CA ILE A 96 27.45 -15.40 -3.15
C ILE A 96 27.82 -16.49 -2.14
N GLY A 97 29.12 -16.67 -1.94
CA GLY A 97 29.74 -17.79 -1.24
C GLY A 97 30.86 -18.50 -2.01
N LYS A 98 30.99 -18.28 -3.34
CA LYS A 98 32.09 -18.88 -4.14
C LYS A 98 32.90 -17.92 -5.01
N SER A 99 32.51 -16.65 -5.11
CA SER A 99 33.19 -15.68 -6.00
C SER A 99 34.10 -14.67 -5.30
N HIS A 100 34.24 -14.73 -3.97
CA HIS A 100 35.27 -14.00 -3.25
C HIS A 100 35.89 -14.94 -2.22
N GLY A 101 37.17 -15.26 -2.41
CA GLY A 101 38.00 -15.86 -1.36
C GLY A 101 38.33 -14.82 -0.31
N ILE A 102 37.32 -14.40 0.46
CA ILE A 102 37.43 -13.79 1.79
C ILE A 102 36.37 -14.47 2.66
#